data_AF-A0A1G6Y485-F1
#
_entry.id   AF-A0A1G6Y485-F1
#
_cell.length_a   1.000
_cell.length_b   1.000
_cell.length_c   1.000
_cell.angle_alpha   90.00
_cell.angle_beta   90.00
_cell.angle_gamma   90.00
#
_symmetry.space_group_name_H-M   'P 1'
#
loop_
_entity.id
_entity.type
_entity.pdbx_description
1 polymer ?
#
loop_
_entity_poly.entity_id
_entity_poly.type
_entity_poly.pdbx_seq_one_letter_code
_entity_poly.pdbx_strand_id
1 'polypeptide(L)'
;MNTLAQADVARETYWGITSVEYAVFYFLAFVTVAVFTYGVYQRFARYTQGDGESFPRLNDLQRRVVSAAKIVLSNEKQFNRDLYGGLMHSFILWGFLTLFIATSILMVEEYAAKKLFGLSFWNGDFYLAYQFMVDAMGLLFVVGIGMALYRRYWVRNHRLWDRHTSLEDDLFIWTLFALGIGGFLLEGLRVYSAGIPDHEVVSFVAYGMAL
;
A
#
# COMPACT_ATOMS: atom_id res chain seq x y z
N MET A 1 -3.32 -19.52 27.93
CA MET A 1 -2.92 -19.06 26.59
C MET A 1 -2.64 -20.30 25.77
N ASN A 2 -3.55 -20.67 24.88
CA ASN A 2 -3.33 -21.79 23.96
C ASN A 2 -2.57 -21.22 22.76
N THR A 3 -1.25 -21.37 22.75
CA THR A 3 -0.43 -21.19 21.55
C THR A 3 -0.79 -22.32 20.59
N LEU A 4 -1.79 -22.09 19.74
CA LEU A 4 -2.04 -22.97 18.60
C LEU A 4 -0.91 -22.69 17.61
N ALA A 5 0.10 -23.57 17.58
CA ALA A 5 1.03 -23.62 16.46
C ALA A 5 0.18 -23.79 15.19
N GLN A 6 0.28 -22.82 14.29
CA GLN A 6 -0.45 -22.82 13.04
C GLN A 6 0.08 -23.97 12.18
N ALA A 7 -0.62 -25.12 12.23
CA ALA A 7 -0.21 -26.35 11.54
C ALA A 7 -0.48 -26.30 10.03
N ASP A 8 -1.53 -25.57 9.63
CA ASP A 8 -1.92 -25.39 8.23
C ASP A 8 -1.37 -24.07 7.67
N VAL A 9 -0.96 -24.09 6.39
CA VAL A 9 -0.43 -22.94 5.65
C VAL A 9 -1.59 -22.00 5.25
N ALA A 10 -2.29 -21.44 6.25
CA ALA A 10 -3.48 -20.61 6.07
C ALA A 10 -3.60 -19.55 7.18
N ARG A 11 -3.91 -18.30 6.83
CA ARG A 11 -3.94 -17.15 7.75
C ARG A 11 -5.35 -16.81 8.24
N GLU A 12 -5.50 -16.55 9.55
CA GLU A 12 -6.69 -15.88 10.12
C GLU A 12 -6.62 -14.35 9.95
N THR A 13 -7.67 -13.73 9.43
CA THR A 13 -7.69 -12.29 9.08
C THR A 13 -7.91 -11.36 10.28
N TYR A 14 -8.77 -11.74 11.24
CA TYR A 14 -9.14 -10.91 12.41
C TYR A 14 -8.57 -11.46 13.72
N TRP A 15 -7.36 -12.01 13.65
CA TRP A 15 -6.70 -12.57 14.82
C TRP A 15 -6.55 -11.52 15.94
N GLY A 16 -6.98 -11.87 17.15
CA GLY A 16 -6.87 -11.01 18.33
C GLY A 16 -7.89 -9.87 18.42
N ILE A 17 -8.85 -9.76 17.49
CA ILE A 17 -9.84 -8.67 17.44
C ILE A 17 -11.16 -9.11 18.05
N THR A 18 -11.62 -8.38 19.06
CA THR A 18 -12.96 -8.55 19.69
C THR A 18 -14.07 -7.96 18.81
N SER A 19 -15.33 -8.32 19.08
CA SER A 19 -16.47 -7.79 18.34
C SER A 19 -16.61 -6.27 18.43
N VAL A 20 -16.18 -5.67 19.55
CA VAL A 20 -16.18 -4.20 19.73
C VAL A 20 -15.14 -3.55 18.85
N GLU A 21 -13.91 -4.07 18.86
CA GLU A 21 -12.81 -3.54 18.02
C GLU A 21 -13.11 -3.71 16.53
N TYR A 22 -13.73 -4.84 16.15
CA TYR A 22 -14.24 -5.05 14.79
C TYR A 22 -15.25 -3.96 14.41
N ALA A 23 -16.26 -3.69 15.24
CA ALA A 23 -17.24 -2.65 14.97
C ALA A 23 -16.61 -1.24 14.87
N VAL A 24 -15.67 -0.92 15.77
CA VAL A 24 -14.92 0.35 15.75
C VAL A 24 -14.11 0.48 14.47
N PHE A 25 -13.42 -0.58 14.03
CA PHE A 25 -12.65 -0.59 12.79
C PHE A 25 -13.53 -0.23 11.57
N TYR A 26 -14.67 -0.89 11.41
CA TYR A 26 -15.57 -0.58 10.27
C TYR A 26 -16.21 0.79 10.37
N PHE A 27 -16.52 1.27 11.58
CA PHE A 27 -17.00 2.64 11.76
C PHE A 27 -15.95 3.66 11.31
N LEU A 28 -14.69 3.50 11.74
CA LEU A 28 -13.60 4.38 11.31
C LEU A 28 -13.31 4.28 9.82
N ALA A 29 -13.38 3.07 9.25
CA ALA A 29 -13.25 2.87 7.81
C ALA A 29 -14.36 3.61 7.05
N PHE A 30 -15.61 3.52 7.50
CA PHE A 30 -16.74 4.25 6.92
C PHE A 30 -16.53 5.77 6.98
N VAL A 31 -16.14 6.31 8.14
CA VAL A 31 -15.84 7.75 8.30
C VAL A 31 -14.72 8.18 7.36
N THR A 32 -13.65 7.40 7.28
CA THR A 32 -12.50 7.69 6.41
C THR A 32 -12.92 7.73 4.94
N VAL A 33 -13.71 6.75 4.48
CA VAL A 33 -14.23 6.72 3.11
C VAL A 33 -15.15 7.92 2.87
N ALA A 34 -16.04 8.26 3.80
CA ALA A 34 -16.94 9.40 3.65
C ALA A 34 -16.18 10.73 3.51
N VAL A 35 -15.18 10.96 4.36
CA VAL A 35 -14.32 12.17 4.29
C VAL A 35 -13.52 12.20 2.98
N PHE A 36 -12.93 11.06 2.59
CA PHE A 36 -12.21 10.94 1.31
C PHE A 36 -13.12 11.25 0.12
N THR A 37 -14.30 10.62 0.04
CA THR A 37 -15.26 10.84 -1.03
C THR A 37 -15.71 12.29 -1.10
N TYR A 38 -15.97 12.93 0.06
CA TYR A 38 -16.33 14.34 0.11
C TYR A 38 -15.18 15.25 -0.39
N GLY A 39 -13.95 14.99 0.04
CA GLY A 39 -12.77 15.74 -0.43
C GLY A 39 -12.54 15.59 -1.93
N VAL A 40 -12.69 14.37 -2.46
CA VAL A 40 -12.64 14.09 -3.90
C VAL A 40 -13.75 14.86 -4.63
N TYR A 41 -14.99 14.80 -4.14
CA TYR A 41 -16.11 15.53 -4.72
C TYR A 41 -15.84 17.04 -4.77
N GLN A 42 -15.38 17.65 -3.67
CA GLN A 42 -15.04 19.07 -3.64
C GLN A 42 -13.94 19.43 -4.65
N ARG A 43 -12.93 18.56 -4.80
CA ARG A 43 -11.84 18.77 -5.76
C ARG A 43 -12.35 18.74 -7.19
N PHE A 44 -13.18 17.76 -7.54
CA PHE A 44 -13.81 17.68 -8.85
C PHE A 44 -14.76 18.85 -9.11
N ALA A 45 -15.59 19.22 -8.13
CA ALA A 45 -16.49 20.37 -8.22
C ALA A 45 -15.71 21.67 -8.51
N ARG A 46 -14.54 21.86 -7.89
CA ARG A 46 -13.66 23.00 -8.18
C ARG A 46 -13.11 22.95 -9.61
N TYR A 47 -12.72 21.77 -10.11
CA TYR A 47 -12.25 21.63 -11.49
C TYR A 47 -13.35 21.91 -12.52
N THR A 48 -14.61 21.59 -12.20
CA THR A 48 -15.75 21.88 -13.09
C THR A 48 -16.13 23.36 -13.14
N GLN A 49 -15.61 24.19 -12.22
CA GLN A 49 -15.80 25.64 -12.23
C GLN A 49 -14.78 26.38 -13.12
N GLY A 50 -13.82 25.67 -13.72
CA GLY A 50 -12.90 26.27 -14.68
C GLY A 50 -13.63 26.70 -15.97
N ASP A 51 -13.12 27.74 -16.63
CA ASP A 51 -13.69 28.22 -17.89
C ASP A 51 -13.70 27.12 -18.97
N GLY A 52 -14.65 27.23 -19.91
CA GLY A 52 -14.77 26.32 -21.04
C GLY A 52 -13.47 26.24 -21.86
N GLU A 53 -13.01 25.02 -22.16
CA GLU A 53 -11.68 24.80 -22.69
C GLU A 53 -11.53 24.91 -24.21
N SER A 54 -10.34 25.35 -24.63
CA SER A 54 -9.93 25.54 -26.03
C SER A 54 -9.49 24.26 -26.74
N PHE A 55 -9.39 23.10 -26.07
CA PHE A 55 -8.82 21.86 -26.66
C PHE A 55 -9.72 20.63 -26.48
N PRO A 56 -9.85 19.75 -27.50
CA PRO A 56 -10.61 18.51 -27.38
C PRO A 56 -9.90 17.53 -26.42
N ARG A 57 -10.58 17.14 -25.33
CA ARG A 57 -10.04 16.21 -24.31
C ARG A 57 -10.31 14.73 -24.59
N LEU A 58 -11.35 14.45 -25.37
CA LEU A 58 -11.84 13.09 -25.64
C LEU A 58 -11.38 12.54 -26.99
N ASN A 59 -10.48 13.23 -27.69
CA ASN A 59 -9.84 12.69 -28.88
C ASN A 59 -8.78 11.64 -28.48
N ASP A 60 -8.58 10.65 -29.35
CA ASP A 60 -7.53 9.63 -29.23
C ASP A 60 -7.46 8.93 -27.85
N LEU A 61 -8.61 8.73 -27.18
CA LEU A 61 -8.68 8.22 -25.80
C LEU A 61 -7.83 6.97 -25.60
N GLN A 62 -7.92 5.99 -26.49
CA GLN A 62 -7.14 4.76 -26.41
C GLN A 62 -5.63 5.05 -26.36
N ARG A 63 -5.12 5.87 -27.28
CA ARG A 63 -3.69 6.23 -27.34
C ARG A 63 -3.26 6.97 -26.08
N ARG A 64 -4.10 7.88 -25.58
CA ARG A 64 -3.82 8.66 -24.37
C ARG A 64 -3.80 7.78 -23.12
N VAL A 65 -4.75 6.85 -22.99
CA VAL A 65 -4.80 5.88 -21.88
C VAL A 65 -3.59 4.96 -21.90
N VAL A 66 -3.25 4.38 -23.05
CA VAL A 66 -2.06 3.51 -23.19
C VAL A 66 -0.78 4.29 -22.89
N SER A 67 -0.66 5.52 -23.39
CA SER A 67 0.50 6.37 -23.11
C SER A 67 0.60 6.72 -21.62
N ALA A 68 -0.51 7.04 -20.96
CA ALA A 68 -0.54 7.35 -19.54
C ALA A 68 -0.15 6.12 -18.70
N ALA A 69 -0.74 4.96 -18.99
CA ALA A 69 -0.41 3.71 -18.33
C ALA A 69 1.09 3.37 -18.48
N LYS A 70 1.63 3.51 -19.70
CA LYS A 70 3.06 3.32 -19.95
C LYS A 70 3.91 4.24 -19.08
N ILE A 71 3.62 5.55 -19.09
CA ILE A 71 4.39 6.55 -18.33
C ILE A 71 4.38 6.25 -16.83
N VAL A 72 3.20 5.89 -16.29
CA VAL A 72 3.05 5.58 -14.86
C VAL A 72 3.80 4.30 -14.50
N LEU A 73 3.55 3.20 -15.21
CA LEU A 73 4.16 1.90 -14.88
C LEU A 73 5.67 1.88 -15.12
N SER A 74 6.17 2.56 -16.16
CA SER A 74 7.61 2.60 -16.44
C SER A 74 8.38 3.61 -15.58
N ASN A 75 7.69 4.56 -14.95
CA ASN A 75 8.29 5.70 -14.27
C ASN A 75 9.27 6.50 -15.17
N GLU A 76 9.18 6.40 -16.51
CA GLU A 76 10.18 6.94 -17.45
C GLU A 76 10.44 8.43 -17.26
N LYS A 77 9.41 9.18 -16.83
CA LYS A 77 9.53 10.62 -16.56
C LYS A 77 10.29 10.93 -15.27
N GLN A 78 10.20 10.07 -14.26
CA GLN A 78 10.93 10.24 -13.00
C GLN A 78 12.42 9.90 -13.14
N PHE A 79 12.75 8.94 -14.02
CA PHE A 79 14.15 8.63 -14.35
C PHE A 79 14.84 9.68 -15.21
N ASN A 80 14.09 10.60 -15.82
CA ASN A 80 14.66 11.59 -16.71
C ASN A 80 15.55 12.59 -15.95
N ARG A 81 16.87 12.44 -16.11
CA ARG A 81 17.93 13.27 -15.48
C ARG A 81 17.97 13.19 -13.95
N ASP A 82 17.32 12.19 -13.34
CA ASP A 82 17.31 11.97 -11.89
C ASP A 82 17.14 10.47 -11.58
N LEU A 83 18.25 9.70 -11.63
CA LEU A 83 18.22 8.26 -11.35
C LEU A 83 17.73 7.98 -9.92
N TYR A 84 18.16 8.79 -8.95
CA TYR A 84 17.74 8.64 -7.56
C TYR A 84 16.22 8.85 -7.42
N GLY A 85 15.70 9.94 -8.01
CA GLY A 85 14.26 10.23 -8.04
C GLY A 85 13.45 9.15 -8.75
N GLY A 86 13.97 8.59 -9.85
CA GLY A 86 13.37 7.49 -10.59
C GLY A 86 13.29 6.19 -9.77
N LEU A 87 14.38 5.78 -9.12
CA LEU A 87 14.41 4.60 -8.25
C LEU A 87 13.48 4.79 -7.04
N MET A 88 13.58 5.94 -6.38
CA MET A 88 12.73 6.31 -5.24
C MET A 88 11.24 6.18 -5.58
N HIS A 89 10.78 6.78 -6.68
CA HIS A 89 9.37 6.69 -7.07
C HIS A 89 8.99 5.30 -7.57
N SER A 90 9.89 4.56 -8.23
CA SER A 90 9.60 3.20 -8.67
C SER A 90 9.37 2.27 -7.47
N PHE A 91 10.20 2.38 -6.44
CA PHE A 91 10.05 1.63 -5.19
C PHE A 91 8.75 1.99 -4.47
N ILE A 92 8.42 3.28 -4.38
CA ILE A 92 7.16 3.73 -3.78
C ILE A 92 5.95 3.23 -4.59
N LEU A 93 5.93 3.44 -5.91
CA LEU A 93 4.78 3.11 -6.76
C LEU A 93 4.54 1.60 -6.80
N TRP A 94 5.57 0.82 -7.15
CA TRP A 94 5.40 -0.62 -7.30
C TRP A 94 5.20 -1.31 -5.95
N GLY A 95 5.89 -0.83 -4.91
CA GLY A 95 5.65 -1.30 -3.55
C GLY A 95 4.22 -1.05 -3.10
N PHE A 96 3.74 0.19 -3.20
CA PHE A 96 2.36 0.55 -2.86
C PHE A 96 1.33 -0.20 -3.71
N LEU A 97 1.53 -0.28 -5.03
CA LEU A 97 0.61 -0.95 -5.94
C LEU A 97 0.48 -2.44 -5.62
N THR A 98 1.59 -3.12 -5.33
CA THR A 98 1.56 -4.52 -4.89
C THR A 98 0.81 -4.68 -3.58
N LEU A 99 1.09 -3.85 -2.56
CA LEU A 99 0.39 -3.89 -1.27
C LEU A 99 -1.12 -3.63 -1.42
N PHE A 100 -1.49 -2.70 -2.31
CA PHE A 100 -2.88 -2.40 -2.63
C PHE A 100 -3.58 -3.58 -3.32
N ILE A 101 -2.92 -4.19 -4.31
CA ILE A 101 -3.43 -5.39 -5.00
C ILE A 101 -3.58 -6.55 -3.99
N ALA A 102 -2.58 -6.74 -3.13
CA ALA A 102 -2.58 -7.79 -2.11
C ALA A 102 -3.77 -7.65 -1.16
N THR A 103 -4.00 -6.44 -0.65
CA THR A 103 -5.17 -6.11 0.18
C THR A 103 -6.49 -6.28 -0.59
N SER A 104 -6.50 -5.96 -1.88
CA SER A 104 -7.68 -6.13 -2.73
C SER A 104 -8.01 -7.60 -2.98
N ILE A 105 -7.00 -8.47 -3.12
CA ILE A 105 -7.20 -9.93 -3.24
C ILE A 105 -7.82 -10.48 -1.96
N LEU A 106 -7.32 -10.07 -0.78
CA LEU A 106 -7.92 -10.40 0.51
C LEU A 106 -9.40 -9.99 0.58
N MET A 107 -9.72 -8.77 0.16
CA MET A 107 -11.09 -8.26 0.14
C MET A 107 -11.98 -9.07 -0.81
N VAL A 108 -11.53 -9.33 -2.04
CA VAL A 108 -12.30 -10.10 -3.04
C VAL A 108 -12.57 -11.50 -2.53
N GLU A 109 -11.60 -12.13 -1.87
CA GLU A 109 -11.79 -13.47 -1.36
C GLU A 109 -12.82 -13.50 -0.21
N GLU A 110 -12.67 -12.62 0.78
CA GLU A 110 -13.53 -12.58 1.96
C GLU A 110 -14.98 -12.26 1.61
N TYR A 111 -15.22 -11.26 0.75
CA TYR A 111 -16.57 -10.77 0.48
C TYR A 111 -17.22 -11.35 -0.78
N ALA A 112 -16.44 -11.90 -1.71
CA ALA A 112 -16.97 -12.49 -2.94
C ALA A 112 -16.67 -13.99 -3.03
N ALA A 113 -15.40 -14.42 -3.04
CA ALA A 113 -15.06 -15.81 -3.34
C ALA A 113 -15.59 -16.80 -2.29
N LYS A 114 -15.31 -16.56 -1.00
CA LYS A 114 -15.80 -17.40 0.10
C LYS A 114 -17.32 -17.32 0.21
N LYS A 115 -17.89 -16.12 0.19
CA LYS A 115 -19.32 -15.92 0.46
C LYS A 115 -20.24 -16.37 -0.67
N LEU A 116 -19.82 -16.21 -1.93
CA LEU A 116 -20.64 -16.56 -3.10
C LEU A 116 -20.34 -17.97 -3.61
N PHE A 117 -19.09 -18.44 -3.49
CA PHE A 117 -18.64 -19.69 -4.12
C PHE A 117 -18.04 -20.70 -3.13
N GLY A 118 -17.85 -20.36 -1.85
CA GLY A 118 -17.21 -21.25 -0.88
C GLY A 118 -15.74 -21.55 -1.17
N LEU A 119 -15.08 -20.73 -2.00
CA LEU A 119 -13.69 -20.92 -2.43
C LEU A 119 -12.74 -20.15 -1.51
N SER A 120 -11.65 -20.81 -1.11
CA SER A 120 -10.53 -20.20 -0.38
C SER A 120 -9.23 -20.44 -1.13
N PHE A 121 -8.46 -19.38 -1.37
CA PHE A 121 -7.17 -19.46 -2.08
C PHE A 121 -5.96 -19.31 -1.13
N TRP A 122 -6.18 -19.13 0.18
CA TRP A 122 -5.12 -18.97 1.18
C TRP A 122 -4.49 -20.29 1.63
N ASN A 123 -4.03 -21.12 0.69
CA ASN A 123 -3.39 -22.38 1.01
C ASN A 123 -2.23 -22.66 0.04
N GLY A 124 -1.18 -23.33 0.54
CA GLY A 124 -0.09 -23.86 -0.28
C GLY A 124 0.70 -22.80 -1.06
N ASP A 125 1.08 -23.12 -2.30
CA ASP A 125 2.01 -22.31 -3.11
C ASP A 125 1.53 -20.88 -3.36
N PHE A 126 0.22 -20.66 -3.48
CA PHE A 126 -0.33 -19.31 -3.67
C PHE A 126 -0.05 -18.42 -2.46
N TYR A 127 -0.27 -18.94 -1.25
CA TYR A 127 0.02 -18.21 -0.02
C TYR A 127 1.50 -17.87 0.09
N LEU A 128 2.38 -18.84 -0.18
CA LEU A 128 3.84 -18.62 -0.10
C LEU A 128 4.32 -17.57 -1.11
N ALA A 129 3.86 -17.65 -2.36
CA ALA A 129 4.20 -16.67 -3.39
C ALA A 129 3.64 -15.29 -3.06
N TYR A 130 2.41 -15.22 -2.53
CA TYR A 130 1.79 -14.00 -2.06
C TYR A 130 2.62 -13.35 -0.94
N GLN A 131 2.94 -14.11 0.12
CA GLN A 131 3.70 -13.60 1.26
C GLN A 131 5.06 -13.08 0.84
N PHE A 132 5.80 -13.86 0.05
CA PHE A 132 7.10 -13.43 -0.46
C PHE A 132 7.01 -12.11 -1.24
N MET A 133 6.02 -12.00 -2.14
CA MET A 133 5.86 -10.79 -2.95
C MET A 133 5.41 -9.59 -2.11
N VAL A 134 4.51 -9.78 -1.16
CA VAL A 134 4.07 -8.70 -0.25
C VAL A 134 5.22 -8.21 0.63
N ASP A 135 6.00 -9.13 1.20
CA ASP A 135 7.14 -8.81 2.07
C ASP A 135 8.25 -8.09 1.28
N ALA A 136 8.64 -8.63 0.11
CA ALA A 136 9.64 -8.02 -0.76
C ALA A 136 9.22 -6.64 -1.28
N MET A 137 7.99 -6.50 -1.79
CA MET A 137 7.51 -5.23 -2.34
C MET A 137 7.18 -4.22 -1.25
N GLY A 138 6.76 -4.67 -0.06
CA GLY A 138 6.62 -3.85 1.13
C GLY A 138 7.95 -3.29 1.60
N LEU A 139 9.03 -4.08 1.54
CA LEU A 139 10.36 -3.61 1.88
C LEU A 139 10.83 -2.55 0.88
N LEU A 140 10.63 -2.78 -0.42
CA LEU A 140 10.91 -1.76 -1.43
C LEU A 140 10.09 -0.49 -1.17
N PHE A 141 8.82 -0.58 -0.81
CA PHE A 141 8.01 0.57 -0.43
C PHE A 141 8.65 1.37 0.72
N VAL A 142 8.99 0.71 1.82
CA VAL A 142 9.62 1.35 2.99
C VAL A 142 10.97 1.97 2.63
N VAL A 143 11.80 1.28 1.85
CA VAL A 143 13.08 1.81 1.34
C VAL A 143 12.85 3.03 0.46
N GLY A 144 11.87 3.00 -0.44
CA GLY A 144 11.52 4.14 -1.30
C GLY A 144 11.07 5.36 -0.50
N ILE A 145 10.25 5.17 0.54
CA ILE A 145 9.87 6.24 1.46
C ILE A 145 11.09 6.73 2.26
N GLY A 146 11.96 5.82 2.72
CA GLY A 146 13.22 6.17 3.39
C GLY A 146 14.13 7.03 2.51
N MET A 147 14.22 6.73 1.21
CA MET A 147 14.92 7.56 0.23
C MET A 147 14.29 8.95 0.11
N ALA A 148 12.95 9.03 0.09
CA ALA A 148 12.24 10.31 0.05
C ALA A 148 12.47 11.15 1.33
N LEU A 149 12.41 10.52 2.51
CA LEU A 149 12.72 11.15 3.81
C LEU A 149 14.16 11.65 3.85
N TYR A 150 15.13 10.84 3.41
CA TYR A 150 16.53 11.24 3.32
C TYR A 150 16.72 12.45 2.40
N ARG A 151 16.12 12.42 1.21
CA ARG A 151 16.22 13.52 0.24
C ARG A 151 15.56 14.81 0.77
N ARG A 152 14.47 14.68 1.52
CA ARG A 152 13.72 15.80 2.10
C ARG A 152 14.45 16.40 3.30
N TYR A 153 14.79 15.62 4.32
CA TYR A 153 15.26 16.16 5.60
C TYR A 153 16.79 16.25 5.72
N TRP A 154 17.51 15.30 5.13
CA TRP A 154 18.97 15.25 5.24
C TRP A 154 19.67 16.04 4.12
N VAL A 155 19.38 15.69 2.87
CA VAL A 155 19.93 16.42 1.70
C VAL A 155 19.34 17.82 1.59
N ARG A 156 18.12 18.01 2.11
CA ARG A 156 17.38 19.29 2.03
C ARG A 156 17.32 19.83 0.61
N ASN A 157 16.90 18.98 -0.33
CA ASN A 157 16.81 19.38 -1.72
C ASN A 157 15.88 20.61 -1.87
N HIS A 158 16.40 21.70 -2.44
CA HIS A 158 15.67 22.95 -2.65
C HIS A 158 14.35 22.77 -3.42
N ARG A 159 14.21 21.72 -4.24
CA ARG A 159 12.94 21.42 -4.94
C ARG A 159 11.82 20.94 -4.01
N LEU A 160 12.16 20.48 -2.81
CA LEU A 160 11.22 19.94 -1.82
C LEU A 160 10.90 20.95 -0.71
N TRP A 161 11.62 22.07 -0.68
CA TRP A 161 11.47 23.14 0.29
C TRP A 161 11.19 24.45 -0.44
N ASP A 162 9.91 24.76 -0.58
CA ASP A 162 9.41 26.02 -1.15
C ASP A 162 8.33 26.62 -0.23
N ARG A 163 7.84 27.81 -0.55
CA ARG A 163 6.73 28.49 0.15
C ARG A 163 5.43 27.68 0.22
N HIS A 164 5.29 26.64 -0.63
CA HIS A 164 4.14 25.75 -0.67
C HIS A 164 4.36 24.46 0.13
N THR A 165 5.56 24.22 0.65
CA THR A 165 5.81 23.09 1.55
C THR A 165 5.03 23.31 2.84
N SER A 166 4.21 22.33 3.22
CA SER A 166 3.32 22.44 4.36
C SER A 166 3.45 21.25 5.31
N LEU A 167 2.85 21.37 6.50
CA LEU A 167 2.75 20.28 7.46
C LEU A 167 2.02 19.06 6.87
N GLU A 168 1.11 19.26 5.91
CA GLU A 168 0.39 18.16 5.25
C GLU A 168 1.36 17.26 4.49
N ASP A 169 2.40 17.83 3.86
CA ASP A 169 3.40 17.05 3.12
C ASP A 169 4.26 16.20 4.07
N ASP A 170 4.60 16.76 5.25
CA ASP A 170 5.36 16.05 6.28
C ASP A 170 4.49 14.93 6.89
N LEU A 171 3.25 15.23 7.26
CA LEU A 171 2.31 14.25 7.79
C LEU A 171 2.08 13.11 6.79
N PHE A 172 1.95 13.42 5.49
CA PHE A 172 1.71 12.42 4.46
C PHE A 172 2.86 11.40 4.37
N ILE A 173 4.10 11.88 4.20
CA ILE A 173 5.25 10.97 4.04
C ILE A 173 5.55 10.18 5.32
N TRP A 174 5.43 10.80 6.50
CA TRP A 174 5.63 10.11 7.77
C TRP A 174 4.52 9.10 8.07
N THR A 175 3.27 9.39 7.70
CA THR A 175 2.17 8.43 7.84
C THR A 175 2.43 7.20 6.98
N LEU A 176 2.82 7.37 5.72
CA LEU A 176 3.17 6.24 4.85
C LEU A 176 4.34 5.42 5.40
N PHE A 177 5.37 6.08 5.94
CA PHE A 177 6.50 5.40 6.56
C PHE A 177 6.09 4.61 7.80
N ALA A 178 5.30 5.22 8.69
CA ALA A 178 4.80 4.59 9.90
C ALA A 178 3.88 3.39 9.57
N LEU A 179 3.03 3.50 8.55
CA LEU A 179 2.20 2.38 8.08
C LEU A 179 3.04 1.25 7.48
N GLY A 180 4.07 1.57 6.70
CA GLY A 180 4.97 0.57 6.11
C GLY A 180 5.75 -0.21 7.17
N ILE A 181 6.40 0.49 8.10
CA ILE A 181 7.12 -0.17 9.22
C ILE A 181 6.14 -0.87 10.17
N GLY A 182 5.03 -0.22 10.50
CA GLY A 182 3.99 -0.78 11.37
C GLY A 182 3.43 -2.09 10.83
N GLY A 183 3.26 -2.21 9.51
CA GLY A 183 2.86 -3.45 8.86
C GLY A 183 3.82 -4.61 9.16
N PHE A 184 5.12 -4.40 8.97
CA PHE A 184 6.13 -5.42 9.25
C PHE A 184 6.23 -5.77 10.75
N LEU A 185 6.12 -4.78 11.62
CA LEU A 185 6.11 -5.01 13.07
C LEU A 185 4.92 -5.87 13.50
N LEU A 186 3.73 -5.55 13.00
CA LEU A 186 2.52 -6.33 13.29
C LEU A 186 2.60 -7.74 12.71
N GLU A 187 3.17 -7.89 11.52
CA GLU A 187 3.38 -9.21 10.93
C GLU A 187 4.40 -10.05 11.69
N GLY A 188 5.53 -9.46 12.11
CA GLY A 188 6.53 -10.15 12.94
C GLY A 188 5.95 -10.57 14.29
N LEU A 189 5.16 -9.71 14.93
CA LEU A 189 4.45 -10.06 16.17
C LEU A 189 3.48 -11.24 15.97
N ARG A 190 2.75 -11.25 14.85
CA ARG A 190 1.88 -12.38 14.47
C ARG A 190 2.70 -13.67 14.33
N VAL A 191 3.78 -13.65 13.55
CA VAL A 191 4.64 -14.83 13.31
C VAL A 191 5.23 -15.35 14.62
N TYR A 192 5.73 -14.46 15.47
CA TYR A 192 6.24 -14.80 16.80
C TYR A 192 5.15 -15.48 17.65
N SER A 193 3.94 -14.88 17.69
CA SER A 193 2.83 -15.43 18.47
C SER A 193 2.32 -16.79 17.96
N ALA A 194 2.52 -17.08 16.68
CA ALA A 194 2.18 -18.35 16.05
C ALA A 194 3.24 -19.46 16.29
N GLY A 195 4.33 -19.15 17.01
CA GLY A 195 5.39 -20.10 17.31
C GLY A 195 6.45 -20.23 16.21
N ILE A 196 6.59 -19.22 15.34
CA ILE A 196 7.57 -19.14 14.26
C ILE A 196 7.55 -20.38 13.35
N PRO A 197 6.47 -20.59 12.58
CA PRO A 197 6.39 -21.71 11.64
C PRO A 197 7.44 -21.62 10.52
N ASP A 198 8.07 -22.74 10.14
CA ASP A 198 9.14 -22.77 9.13
C ASP A 198 8.74 -22.17 7.77
N HIS A 199 7.46 -22.30 7.40
CA HIS A 199 6.97 -21.81 6.11
C HIS A 199 6.85 -20.28 6.03
N GLU A 200 6.81 -19.58 7.17
CA GLU A 200 6.76 -18.10 7.23
C GLU A 200 8.10 -17.45 6.88
N VAL A 201 9.18 -18.25 6.68
CA VAL A 201 10.50 -17.78 6.24
C VAL A 201 10.46 -17.00 4.91
N VAL A 202 9.44 -17.25 4.09
CA VAL A 202 9.21 -16.51 2.83
C VAL A 202 8.87 -15.04 3.08
N SER A 203 8.30 -14.71 4.25
CA SER A 203 8.11 -13.34 4.73
C SER A 203 9.35 -12.90 5.52
N PHE A 204 10.49 -12.84 4.83
CA PHE A 204 11.82 -12.77 5.45
C PHE A 204 12.02 -11.54 6.34
N VAL A 205 11.40 -10.39 6.04
CA VAL A 205 11.47 -9.22 6.93
C VAL A 205 10.71 -9.51 8.22
N ALA A 206 9.45 -9.91 8.12
CA ALA A 206 8.63 -10.20 9.30
C ALA A 206 9.19 -11.37 10.14
N TYR A 207 9.66 -12.42 9.48
CA TYR A 207 10.30 -13.57 10.11
C TYR A 207 11.58 -13.14 10.86
N GLY A 208 12.42 -12.31 10.25
CA GLY A 208 13.60 -11.74 10.91
C GLY A 208 13.25 -10.86 12.12
N MET A 209 12.11 -10.15 12.09
CA MET A 209 11.62 -9.36 13.22
C MET A 209 11.02 -10.21 14.34
N ALA A 210 10.63 -11.45 14.04
CA ALA A 210 10.04 -12.39 15.01
C ALA A 210 11.08 -13.18 15.82
N LEU A 211 12.34 -13.25 15.34
CA LEU A 211 13.46 -13.91 16.01
C LEU A 211 14.03 -13.06 17.16
#